data_AF-A0A2T4CHQ1-F1
#
_entry.id   AF-A0A2T4CHQ1-F1
#
_cell.length_a   1.000
_cell.length_b   1.000
_cell.length_c   1.000
_cell.angle_alpha   90.00
_cell.angle_beta   90.00
_cell.angle_gamma   90.00
#
_symmetry.space_group_name_H-M   'P 1'
#
loop_
_entity.id
_entity.type
_entity.pdbx_description
1 polymer ?
#
loop_
_entity_poly.entity_id
_entity_poly.type
_entity_poly.pdbx_seq_one_letter_code
_entity_poly.pdbx_strand_id
1 'polypeptide(L)'
;MQLDYSKFVVGEPADESISFCSWKVIEAYPDQFIGKTNRPRAKPFFDKILEGKVWDFFYLYNPEKPSEKPRVLVPTVQLEGFLKGINRALGTSLAIPGGANQDRFYMRFGQGDTPRPRYLQRCRDQKSLKVDSFPDFQQEDYDNFRNAHGAIQEDWMKNWQMLVPRPSFDKKKNSDKKAAKRRLERERMLHSTQEYLHLAGSGKRADVVLVCMDVEAIEMPPNPISEIGIAILDVKDLGGVEPGPGGQNWWQLIEAHHLRTKEYSGLVNHRFVHGCPGSFDFGTSTFPQERELPEAIMAILEPYISKNRHVVFVAHDAGSDMKYLASIGFDVLGLPGLVDELDTKEIHLAWKASDQGKSLVSVLNDLCIHSKHLHNAGNDAVYTLRALLGVAIEQIRERDAKAKGEEYKPALFDVKQETVVEDPNSSW
;
A
#
# COMPACT_ATOMS: atom_id res chain seq x y z
N MET A 1 40.54 0.00 -15.10
CA MET A 1 41.94 0.22 -14.69
C MET A 1 41.95 0.39 -13.17
N GLN A 2 42.69 -0.42 -12.42
CA GLN A 2 42.74 -0.28 -10.96
C GLN A 2 43.55 0.98 -10.65
N LEU A 3 42.89 2.05 -10.23
CA LEU A 3 43.53 3.31 -9.88
C LEU A 3 44.50 3.05 -8.73
N ASP A 4 45.77 3.42 -8.94
CA ASP A 4 46.80 3.31 -7.90
C ASP A 4 46.77 4.56 -7.02
N TYR A 5 45.92 4.54 -6.00
CA TYR A 5 45.80 5.66 -5.07
C TYR A 5 47.04 5.86 -4.18
N SER A 6 48.07 5.01 -4.27
CA SER A 6 49.32 5.21 -3.51
C SER A 6 50.12 6.44 -3.94
N LYS A 7 49.80 7.00 -5.11
CA LYS A 7 50.51 8.12 -5.71
C LYS A 7 49.84 9.48 -5.47
N PHE A 8 48.64 9.49 -4.89
CA PHE A 8 47.92 10.74 -4.63
C PHE A 8 48.59 11.55 -3.52
N VAL A 9 48.62 12.87 -3.71
CA VAL A 9 49.04 13.84 -2.70
C VAL A 9 47.82 14.34 -1.95
N VAL A 10 47.95 14.59 -0.64
CA VAL A 10 46.86 15.15 0.17
C VAL A 10 46.40 16.48 -0.43
N GLY A 11 45.10 16.62 -0.67
CA GLY A 11 44.49 17.80 -1.31
C GLY A 11 44.41 17.75 -2.84
N GLU A 12 44.99 16.74 -3.48
CA GLU A 12 44.90 16.52 -4.93
C GLU A 12 43.46 16.16 -5.33
N PRO A 13 42.85 16.87 -6.31
CA PRO A 13 41.50 16.57 -6.78
C PRO A 13 41.45 15.23 -7.52
N ALA A 14 40.39 14.47 -7.27
CA ALA A 14 40.10 13.24 -7.99
C ALA A 14 39.69 13.51 -9.44
N ASP A 15 39.98 12.54 -10.31
CA ASP A 15 39.51 12.52 -11.69
C ASP A 15 37.96 12.45 -11.76
N GLU A 16 37.37 13.16 -12.71
CA GLU A 16 35.90 13.27 -12.91
C GLU A 16 35.21 11.94 -13.22
N SER A 17 35.96 10.96 -13.74
CA SER A 17 35.42 9.63 -14.04
C SER A 17 35.15 8.79 -12.79
N ILE A 18 35.72 9.18 -11.64
CA ILE A 18 35.61 8.42 -10.40
C ILE A 18 34.24 8.66 -9.76
N SER A 19 33.50 7.58 -9.56
CA SER A 19 32.29 7.59 -8.74
C SER A 19 32.62 7.44 -7.25
N PHE A 20 31.92 8.21 -6.43
CA PHE A 20 32.08 8.25 -4.99
C PHE A 20 30.78 7.91 -4.25
N CYS A 21 30.96 7.46 -3.01
CA CYS A 21 29.90 7.37 -2.01
C CYS A 21 30.39 7.90 -0.66
N SER A 22 29.45 8.36 0.17
CA SER A 22 29.76 8.94 1.49
C SER A 22 30.14 7.87 2.49
N TRP A 23 31.19 8.11 3.27
CA TRP A 23 31.61 7.21 4.34
C TRP A 23 30.50 6.99 5.37
N LYS A 24 29.80 8.06 5.76
CA LYS A 24 28.66 7.95 6.69
C LYS A 24 27.53 7.11 6.11
N VAL A 25 27.29 7.18 4.79
CA VAL A 25 26.28 6.36 4.12
C VAL A 25 26.69 4.89 4.12
N ILE A 26 27.98 4.59 3.98
CA ILE A 26 28.52 3.23 4.11
C ILE A 26 28.35 2.70 5.54
N GLU A 27 28.67 3.50 6.56
CA GLU A 27 28.48 3.12 7.96
C GLU A 27 27.02 2.79 8.28
N ALA A 28 26.08 3.53 7.67
CA ALA A 28 24.63 3.29 7.79
C ALA A 28 24.09 2.17 6.88
N TYR A 29 24.92 1.63 5.96
CA TYR A 29 24.50 0.66 4.97
C TYR A 29 23.81 -0.59 5.54
N PRO A 30 24.33 -1.28 6.59
CA PRO A 30 23.70 -2.50 7.09
C PRO A 30 22.28 -2.25 7.61
N ASP A 31 22.02 -1.07 8.16
CA ASP A 31 20.73 -0.74 8.74
C ASP A 31 19.72 -0.22 7.69
N GLN A 32 20.21 0.44 6.64
CA GLN A 32 19.38 1.05 5.59
C GLN A 32 19.12 0.15 4.39
N PHE A 33 20.06 -0.73 4.01
CA PHE A 33 20.01 -1.44 2.73
C PHE A 33 20.12 -2.97 2.85
N ILE A 34 20.44 -3.52 4.04
CA ILE A 34 20.44 -4.98 4.24
C ILE A 34 19.12 -5.44 4.89
N GLY A 35 18.48 -6.40 4.23
CA GLY A 35 17.25 -7.05 4.72
C GLY A 35 17.44 -7.78 6.04
N LYS A 36 16.34 -7.96 6.79
CA LYS A 36 16.33 -8.52 8.16
C LYS A 36 17.05 -9.87 8.27
N THR A 37 16.97 -10.71 7.24
CA THR A 37 17.60 -12.04 7.22
C THR A 37 19.13 -11.98 7.21
N ASN A 38 19.73 -11.12 6.38
CA ASN A 38 21.18 -11.06 6.20
C ASN A 38 21.86 -10.05 7.13
N ARG A 39 21.10 -9.09 7.68
CA ARG A 39 21.65 -8.00 8.51
C ARG A 39 22.44 -8.49 9.73
N PRO A 40 21.94 -9.42 10.57
CA PRO A 40 22.69 -9.87 11.75
C PRO A 40 24.03 -10.52 11.40
N ARG A 41 24.11 -11.17 10.23
CA ARG A 41 25.31 -11.85 9.74
C ARG A 41 26.31 -10.88 9.10
N ALA A 42 25.82 -9.86 8.40
CA ALA A 42 26.65 -8.88 7.71
C ALA A 42 27.14 -7.75 8.61
N LYS A 43 26.35 -7.32 9.62
CA LYS A 43 26.68 -6.17 10.49
C LYS A 43 28.08 -6.26 11.14
N PRO A 44 28.55 -7.42 11.64
CA PRO A 44 29.91 -7.52 12.21
C PRO A 44 31.04 -7.15 11.23
N PHE A 45 30.85 -7.31 9.92
CA PHE A 45 31.82 -6.87 8.92
C PHE A 45 31.87 -5.35 8.80
N PHE A 46 30.72 -4.67 8.94
CA PHE A 46 30.63 -3.21 8.92
C PHE A 46 31.14 -2.60 10.23
N ASP A 47 30.89 -3.25 11.37
CA ASP A 47 31.43 -2.81 12.67
C ASP A 47 32.98 -2.85 12.68
N LYS A 48 33.57 -3.70 11.83
CA LYS A 48 35.02 -3.87 11.61
C LYS A 48 35.44 -3.54 10.18
N ILE A 49 34.79 -2.54 9.56
CA ILE A 49 34.96 -2.22 8.14
C ILE A 49 36.40 -1.81 7.76
N LEU A 50 37.19 -1.35 8.73
CA LEU A 50 38.59 -0.94 8.53
C LEU A 50 39.61 -2.02 8.89
N GLU A 51 39.25 -3.02 9.71
CA GLU A 51 40.17 -4.06 10.17
C GLU A 51 40.52 -5.02 9.02
N GLY A 52 41.82 -5.26 8.84
CA GLY A 52 42.39 -6.10 7.79
C GLY A 52 42.12 -5.60 6.37
N LYS A 53 41.80 -4.30 6.19
CA LYS A 53 41.42 -3.71 4.89
C LYS A 53 42.19 -2.43 4.61
N VAL A 54 42.25 -2.08 3.33
CA VAL A 54 42.83 -0.84 2.84
C VAL A 54 41.69 0.02 2.29
N TRP A 55 41.62 1.26 2.75
CA TRP A 55 40.66 2.25 2.27
C TRP A 55 41.38 3.54 1.91
N ASP A 56 41.07 4.08 0.74
CA ASP A 56 41.47 5.41 0.31
C ASP A 56 40.30 6.39 0.51
N PHE A 57 40.56 7.45 1.27
CA PHE A 57 39.58 8.44 1.68
C PHE A 57 39.80 9.75 0.96
N PHE A 58 38.69 10.41 0.66
CA PHE A 58 38.62 11.73 0.03
C PHE A 58 37.74 12.65 0.88
N TYR A 59 37.89 13.95 0.70
CA TYR A 59 37.06 14.95 1.36
C TYR A 59 36.46 15.91 0.32
N LEU A 60 35.30 16.48 0.66
CA LEU A 60 34.63 17.48 -0.15
C LEU A 60 33.98 18.54 0.76
N TYR A 61 34.26 19.81 0.49
CA TYR A 61 33.63 20.94 1.17
C TYR A 61 32.32 21.34 0.48
N ASN A 62 31.43 21.99 1.24
CA ASN A 62 30.32 22.74 0.65
C ASN A 62 30.85 24.11 0.18
N PRO A 63 30.85 24.42 -1.13
CA PRO A 63 31.33 25.71 -1.61
C PRO A 63 30.52 26.87 -1.03
N GLU A 64 29.21 26.70 -0.80
CA GLU A 64 28.38 27.78 -0.22
C GLU A 64 28.56 27.96 1.30
N LYS A 65 29.16 26.97 1.97
CA LYS A 65 29.33 26.94 3.43
C LYS A 65 30.72 26.40 3.82
N PRO A 66 31.80 27.10 3.46
CA PRO A 66 33.16 26.61 3.64
C PRO A 66 33.57 26.44 5.11
N SER A 67 32.85 27.07 6.04
CA SER A 67 33.04 26.90 7.49
C SER A 67 32.45 25.60 8.05
N GLU A 68 31.57 24.91 7.31
CA GLU A 68 31.06 23.60 7.73
C GLU A 68 32.13 22.51 7.55
N LYS A 69 32.07 21.47 8.38
CA LYS A 69 32.99 20.34 8.24
C LYS A 69 32.81 19.66 6.88
N PRO A 70 33.89 19.32 6.16
CA PRO A 70 33.80 18.61 4.90
C PRO A 70 33.26 17.20 5.10
N ARG A 71 32.72 16.62 4.03
CA ARG A 71 32.22 15.25 4.03
C ARG A 71 33.31 14.31 3.56
N VAL A 72 33.41 13.17 4.24
CA VAL A 72 34.36 12.10 3.90
C VAL A 72 33.71 11.14 2.90
N LEU A 73 34.45 10.86 1.84
CA LEU A 73 34.03 10.07 0.69
C LEU A 73 35.02 8.93 0.45
N VAL A 74 34.55 7.89 -0.22
CA VAL A 74 35.39 6.82 -0.75
C VAL A 74 34.97 6.51 -2.19
N PRO A 75 35.92 6.13 -3.06
CA PRO A 75 35.60 5.57 -4.37
C PRO A 75 34.63 4.39 -4.25
N THR A 76 33.55 4.41 -5.04
CA THR A 76 32.47 3.41 -5.00
C THR A 76 32.99 1.99 -5.16
N VAL A 77 34.02 1.81 -6.00
CA VAL A 77 34.67 0.51 -6.26
C VAL A 77 35.22 -0.16 -5.00
N GLN A 78 35.61 0.61 -3.98
CA GLN A 78 36.07 0.05 -2.70
C GLN A 78 34.91 -0.57 -1.90
N LEU A 79 33.73 0.08 -1.92
CA LEU A 79 32.52 -0.50 -1.33
C LEU A 79 32.09 -1.77 -2.07
N GLU A 80 32.12 -1.77 -3.41
CA GLU A 80 31.81 -2.97 -4.19
C GLU A 80 32.75 -4.14 -3.86
N GLY A 81 34.05 -3.86 -3.74
CA GLY A 81 35.05 -4.84 -3.32
C GLY A 81 34.77 -5.38 -1.92
N PHE A 82 34.41 -4.50 -0.98
CA PHE A 82 34.03 -4.87 0.38
C PHE A 82 32.78 -5.77 0.42
N LEU A 83 31.72 -5.40 -0.30
CA LEU A 83 30.50 -6.20 -0.39
C LEU A 83 30.75 -7.57 -1.04
N LYS A 84 31.59 -7.64 -2.09
CA LYS A 84 32.03 -8.91 -2.69
C LYS A 84 32.76 -9.81 -1.69
N GLY A 85 33.58 -9.23 -0.80
CA GLY A 85 34.24 -9.94 0.28
C GLY A 85 33.25 -10.56 1.27
N ILE A 86 32.24 -9.78 1.70
CA ILE A 86 31.17 -10.28 2.58
C ILE A 86 30.39 -11.41 1.90
N ASN A 87 30.03 -11.24 0.63
CA ASN A 87 29.29 -12.23 -0.14
C ASN A 87 30.02 -13.56 -0.23
N ARG A 88 31.35 -13.54 -0.43
CA ARG A 88 32.18 -14.74 -0.43
C ARG A 88 32.21 -15.42 0.95
N ALA A 89 32.27 -14.64 2.03
CA ALA A 89 32.34 -15.17 3.38
C ALA A 89 31.00 -15.74 3.87
N LEU A 90 29.86 -15.15 3.46
CA LEU A 90 28.54 -15.47 3.98
C LEU A 90 27.63 -16.25 3.02
N GLY A 91 28.02 -16.42 1.75
CA GLY A 91 27.15 -17.00 0.72
C GLY A 91 25.95 -16.11 0.42
N THR A 92 26.14 -14.78 0.44
CA THR A 92 25.08 -13.79 0.21
C THR A 92 25.25 -13.09 -1.14
N SER A 93 24.25 -12.27 -1.51
CA SER A 93 24.27 -11.44 -2.73
C SER A 93 24.03 -9.96 -2.41
N LEU A 94 24.73 -9.42 -1.41
CA LEU A 94 24.71 -8.00 -1.07
C LEU A 94 25.28 -7.19 -2.22
N ALA A 95 24.54 -6.17 -2.67
CA ALA A 95 24.97 -5.28 -3.73
C ALA A 95 24.45 -3.87 -3.45
N ILE A 96 25.11 -2.87 -4.04
CA ILE A 96 24.59 -1.49 -4.05
C ILE A 96 23.14 -1.52 -4.58
N PRO A 97 22.17 -0.93 -3.87
CA PRO A 97 20.77 -1.00 -4.27
C PRO A 97 20.55 -0.27 -5.60
N GLY A 98 19.75 -0.88 -6.48
CA GLY A 98 19.32 -0.26 -7.73
C GLY A 98 18.25 0.82 -7.56
N GLY A 99 17.79 1.36 -8.70
CA GLY A 99 16.74 2.38 -8.76
C GLY A 99 17.14 3.67 -8.06
N ALA A 100 16.19 4.37 -7.43
CA ALA A 100 16.41 5.69 -6.82
C ALA A 100 17.45 5.73 -5.68
N ASN A 101 17.95 4.58 -5.20
CA ASN A 101 19.02 4.53 -4.20
C ASN A 101 20.41 4.45 -4.82
N GLN A 102 20.52 4.07 -6.09
CA GLN A 102 21.79 3.87 -6.79
C GLN A 102 22.59 5.18 -6.86
N ASP A 103 21.92 6.30 -7.09
CA ASP A 103 22.52 7.63 -7.21
C ASP A 103 23.35 8.01 -5.98
N ARG A 104 22.99 7.53 -4.78
CA ARG A 104 23.73 7.81 -3.53
C ARG A 104 25.09 7.11 -3.45
N PHE A 105 25.31 6.14 -4.32
CA PHE A 105 26.51 5.32 -4.32
C PHE A 105 27.37 5.56 -5.55
N TYR A 106 26.87 6.23 -6.59
CA TYR A 106 27.60 6.48 -7.84
C TYR A 106 27.68 7.99 -8.17
N MET A 107 27.92 8.84 -7.17
CA MET A 107 28.02 10.29 -7.40
C MET A 107 29.30 10.63 -8.14
N ARG A 108 29.18 11.51 -9.14
CA ARG A 108 30.32 12.13 -9.84
C ARG A 108 30.30 13.63 -9.59
N PHE A 109 31.48 14.22 -9.65
CA PHE A 109 31.72 15.63 -9.37
C PHE A 109 32.69 16.20 -10.41
N GLY A 110 32.70 17.51 -10.61
CA GLY A 110 33.61 18.18 -11.55
C GLY A 110 32.98 18.65 -12.86
N GLN A 111 31.71 18.34 -13.10
CA GLN A 111 31.03 18.85 -14.29
C GLN A 111 31.05 20.39 -14.28
N GLY A 112 31.43 21.00 -15.41
CA GLY A 112 31.53 22.46 -15.52
C GLY A 112 32.50 23.09 -14.53
N ASP A 113 33.64 22.41 -14.28
CA ASP A 113 34.71 22.82 -13.35
C ASP A 113 34.28 22.93 -11.88
N THR A 114 33.10 22.42 -11.52
CA THR A 114 32.62 22.42 -10.13
C THR A 114 33.55 21.64 -9.18
N PRO A 115 33.48 21.89 -7.86
CA PRO A 115 34.39 21.26 -6.90
C PRO A 115 34.34 19.73 -6.93
N ARG A 116 35.52 19.10 -6.86
CA ARG A 116 35.72 17.64 -6.88
C ARG A 116 36.25 17.13 -5.53
N PRO A 117 35.96 15.87 -5.16
CA PRO A 117 36.57 15.22 -4.00
C PRO A 117 38.10 15.26 -4.10
N ARG A 118 38.76 15.63 -3.01
CA ARG A 118 40.23 15.70 -2.93
C ARG A 118 40.76 14.59 -2.02
N TYR A 119 41.92 14.04 -2.35
CA TYR A 119 42.51 12.95 -1.57
C TYR A 119 42.81 13.40 -0.15
N LEU A 120 42.37 12.59 0.83
CA LEU A 120 42.55 12.86 2.26
C LEU A 120 43.69 12.02 2.82
N GLN A 121 43.53 10.69 2.78
CA GLN A 121 44.49 9.75 3.34
C GLN A 121 44.20 8.30 2.94
N ARG A 122 45.20 7.44 3.07
CA ARG A 122 45.05 5.99 3.02
C ARG A 122 45.06 5.40 4.42
N CYS A 123 44.03 4.63 4.73
CA CYS A 123 43.94 3.83 5.95
C CYS A 123 44.29 2.37 5.65
N ARG A 124 45.14 1.77 6.49
CA ARG A 124 45.47 0.34 6.46
C ARG A 124 45.25 -0.23 7.85
N ASP A 125 44.36 -1.22 7.95
CA ASP A 125 44.13 -2.01 9.16
C ASP A 125 44.01 -1.17 10.45
N GLN A 126 42.89 -0.44 10.56
CA GLN A 126 42.60 0.37 11.75
C GLN A 126 41.27 -0.06 12.38
N LYS A 127 41.09 0.27 13.67
CA LYS A 127 39.82 0.05 14.39
C LYS A 127 38.77 1.11 14.06
N SER A 128 39.19 2.35 13.81
CA SER A 128 38.30 3.48 13.51
C SER A 128 39.02 4.48 12.62
N LEU A 129 38.27 5.24 11.82
CA LEU A 129 38.82 6.29 10.98
C LEU A 129 39.22 7.48 11.86
N LYS A 130 40.51 7.80 11.87
CA LYS A 130 41.04 9.00 12.52
C LYS A 130 41.42 10.02 11.45
N VAL A 131 40.85 11.22 11.53
CA VAL A 131 41.22 12.35 10.66
C VAL A 131 41.73 13.45 11.57
N ASP A 132 43.04 13.69 11.55
CA ASP A 132 43.70 14.64 12.45
C ASP A 132 43.35 16.09 12.07
N SER A 133 43.36 16.40 10.77
CA SER A 133 42.93 17.68 10.21
C SER A 133 42.49 17.51 8.75
N PHE A 134 41.68 18.45 8.27
CA PHE A 134 41.36 18.57 6.85
C PHE A 134 42.20 19.71 6.26
N PRO A 135 42.69 19.58 5.01
CA PRO A 135 43.28 20.72 4.31
C PRO A 135 42.28 21.88 4.18
N ASP A 136 42.81 23.10 4.11
CA ASP A 136 41.98 24.31 4.03
C ASP A 136 41.12 24.34 2.76
N PHE A 137 39.96 24.99 2.88
CA PHE A 137 39.07 25.23 1.74
C PHE A 137 39.77 26.10 0.68
N GLN A 138 39.64 25.72 -0.60
CA GLN A 138 40.21 26.48 -1.70
C GLN A 138 39.16 27.45 -2.27
N GLN A 139 39.48 28.74 -2.30
CA GLN A 139 38.57 29.78 -2.82
C GLN A 139 38.14 29.52 -4.27
N GLU A 140 39.01 28.91 -5.07
CA GLU A 140 38.72 28.47 -6.44
C GLU A 140 37.51 27.53 -6.52
N ASP A 141 37.29 26.67 -5.50
CA ASP A 141 36.13 25.79 -5.45
C ASP A 141 34.81 26.60 -5.35
N TYR A 142 34.81 27.72 -4.61
CA TYR A 142 33.65 28.63 -4.55
C TYR A 142 33.45 29.34 -5.89
N ASP A 143 34.53 29.89 -6.46
CA ASP A 143 34.48 30.68 -7.68
C ASP A 143 34.00 29.81 -8.86
N ASN A 144 34.55 28.61 -9.01
CA ASN A 144 34.15 27.67 -10.05
C ASN A 144 32.70 27.21 -9.87
N PHE A 145 32.26 26.92 -8.64
CA PHE A 145 30.86 26.58 -8.36
C PHE A 145 29.91 27.73 -8.73
N ARG A 146 30.25 28.98 -8.39
CA ARG A 146 29.42 30.15 -8.69
C ARG A 146 29.37 30.49 -10.17
N ASN A 147 30.45 30.24 -10.90
CA ASN A 147 30.54 30.49 -12.34
C ASN A 147 29.92 29.37 -13.19
N ALA A 148 29.70 28.19 -12.63
CA ALA A 148 29.04 27.08 -13.33
C ALA A 148 27.59 27.42 -13.69
N HIS A 149 27.08 26.79 -14.74
CA HIS A 149 25.68 26.94 -15.16
C HIS A 149 24.71 26.51 -14.04
N GLY A 150 23.55 27.17 -13.91
CA GLY A 150 22.59 26.92 -12.82
C GLY A 150 22.18 25.45 -12.67
N ALA A 151 21.91 24.76 -13.78
CA ALA A 151 21.60 23.32 -13.75
C ALA A 151 22.74 22.44 -13.20
N ILE A 152 24.00 22.85 -13.39
CA ILE A 152 25.18 22.15 -12.86
C ILE A 152 25.30 22.41 -11.35
N GLN A 153 25.02 23.63 -10.90
CA GLN A 153 24.97 23.96 -9.46
C GLN A 153 23.89 23.15 -8.74
N GLU A 154 22.70 23.04 -9.34
CA GLU A 154 21.59 22.24 -8.80
C GLU A 154 21.95 20.75 -8.69
N ASP A 155 22.54 20.15 -9.73
CA ASP A 155 22.95 18.74 -9.69
C ASP A 155 24.06 18.49 -8.65
N TRP A 156 25.05 19.39 -8.56
CA TRP A 156 26.09 19.32 -7.54
C TRP A 156 25.49 19.39 -6.13
N MET A 157 24.54 20.31 -5.90
CA MET A 157 23.86 20.44 -4.61
C MET A 157 22.96 19.23 -4.30
N LYS A 158 22.33 18.62 -5.30
CA LYS A 158 21.61 17.36 -5.15
C LYS A 158 22.54 16.24 -4.71
N ASN A 159 23.71 16.09 -5.34
CA ASN A 159 24.73 15.13 -4.91
C ASN A 159 25.19 15.42 -3.48
N TRP A 160 25.47 16.69 -3.15
CA TRP A 160 25.79 17.11 -1.79
C TRP A 160 24.72 16.70 -0.78
N GLN A 161 23.43 16.91 -1.05
CA GLN A 161 22.35 16.49 -0.16
C GLN A 161 22.29 14.96 0.03
N MET A 162 22.70 14.17 -0.97
CA MET A 162 22.75 12.72 -0.89
C MET A 162 23.91 12.16 -0.07
N LEU A 163 24.95 12.96 0.20
CA LEU A 163 26.15 12.55 0.97
C LEU A 163 25.90 12.35 2.48
N VAL A 164 24.67 12.47 2.98
CA VAL A 164 24.29 12.13 4.37
C VAL A 164 23.42 10.88 4.39
N PRO A 165 23.51 10.05 5.45
CA PRO A 165 22.55 8.97 5.67
C PRO A 165 21.14 9.54 5.68
N ARG A 166 20.17 8.75 5.20
CA ARG A 166 18.76 9.12 5.42
C ARG A 166 18.54 9.25 6.95
N PRO A 167 17.80 10.28 7.41
CA PRO A 167 17.40 10.33 8.80
C PRO A 167 16.77 8.99 9.18
N SER A 168 17.10 8.47 10.36
CA SER A 168 16.31 7.41 10.97
C SER A 168 14.91 7.98 11.22
N PHE A 169 14.01 7.85 10.25
CA PHE A 169 12.63 8.27 10.40
C PHE A 169 12.03 7.45 11.53
N ASP A 170 11.62 8.15 12.59
CA ASP A 170 11.01 7.57 13.77
C ASP A 170 9.70 6.88 13.34
N LYS A 171 9.79 5.57 13.07
CA LYS A 171 8.70 4.79 12.46
C LYS A 171 7.42 4.91 13.28
N LYS A 172 7.54 5.09 14.59
CA LYS A 172 6.43 5.21 15.54
C LYS A 172 5.61 6.50 15.33
N LYS A 173 6.27 7.66 15.21
CA LYS A 173 5.56 8.94 15.02
C LYS A 173 4.81 9.01 13.67
N ASN A 174 5.31 8.31 12.64
CA ASN A 174 4.64 8.23 11.36
C ASN A 174 3.57 7.12 11.32
N SER A 175 3.78 6.00 12.03
CA SER A 175 2.73 4.98 12.18
C SER A 175 1.52 5.53 12.93
N ASP A 176 1.74 6.34 13.98
CA ASP A 176 0.66 6.93 14.76
C ASP A 176 -0.11 7.96 13.94
N LYS A 177 0.58 8.81 13.15
CA LYS A 177 -0.06 9.71 12.19
C LYS A 177 -0.82 8.97 11.10
N LYS A 178 -0.27 7.88 10.57
CA LYS A 178 -0.92 7.04 9.55
C LYS A 178 -2.14 6.32 10.12
N ALA A 179 -2.07 5.82 11.35
CA ALA A 179 -3.17 5.19 12.06
C ALA A 179 -4.29 6.20 12.34
N ALA A 180 -3.95 7.40 12.82
CA ALA A 180 -4.92 8.49 13.02
C ALA A 180 -5.60 8.89 11.70
N LYS A 181 -4.84 9.02 10.61
CA LYS A 181 -5.40 9.30 9.28
C LYS A 181 -6.37 8.21 8.82
N ARG A 182 -6.00 6.93 8.97
CA ARG A 182 -6.87 5.79 8.65
C ARG A 182 -8.14 5.80 9.48
N ARG A 183 -8.04 6.07 10.78
CA ARG A 183 -9.21 6.19 11.66
C ARG A 183 -10.18 7.29 11.18
N LEU A 184 -9.65 8.47 10.86
CA LEU A 184 -10.47 9.57 10.33
C LEU A 184 -11.13 9.21 9.00
N GLU A 185 -10.43 8.49 8.14
CA GLU A 185 -10.96 8.00 6.87
C GLU A 185 -12.08 6.95 7.06
N ARG A 186 -11.94 6.03 8.01
CA ARG A 186 -13.00 5.08 8.40
C ARG A 186 -14.25 5.79 8.92
N GLU A 187 -14.05 6.77 9.81
CA GLU A 187 -15.13 7.60 10.36
C GLU A 187 -15.83 8.41 9.26
N ARG A 188 -15.08 8.95 8.28
CA ARG A 188 -15.63 9.62 7.08
C ARG A 188 -16.46 8.67 6.24
N MET A 189 -15.98 7.45 5.95
CA MET A 189 -16.72 6.47 5.15
C MET A 189 -18.04 6.10 5.82
N LEU A 190 -18.03 5.81 7.12
CA LEU A 190 -19.25 5.50 7.88
C LEU A 190 -20.25 6.68 7.84
N HIS A 191 -19.78 7.90 8.02
CA HIS A 191 -20.64 9.10 7.91
C HIS A 191 -21.22 9.24 6.51
N SER A 192 -20.39 9.08 5.47
CA SER A 192 -20.83 9.18 4.07
C SER A 192 -21.89 8.12 3.75
N THR A 193 -21.71 6.88 4.24
CA THR A 193 -22.74 5.83 4.14
C THR A 193 -24.05 6.26 4.79
N GLN A 194 -24.02 6.87 5.98
CA GLN A 194 -25.23 7.35 6.66
C GLN A 194 -25.91 8.50 5.90
N GLU A 195 -25.14 9.37 5.26
CA GLU A 195 -25.67 10.44 4.38
C GLU A 195 -26.28 9.86 3.11
N TYR A 196 -25.61 8.90 2.46
CA TYR A 196 -26.13 8.21 1.27
C TYR A 196 -27.44 7.50 1.58
N LEU A 197 -27.56 6.83 2.72
CA LEU A 197 -28.77 6.12 3.15
C LEU A 197 -29.85 7.02 3.77
N HIS A 198 -29.66 8.34 3.75
CA HIS A 198 -30.57 9.35 4.33
C HIS A 198 -30.87 9.13 5.82
N LEU A 199 -29.93 8.52 6.54
CA LEU A 199 -30.01 8.27 7.99
C LEU A 199 -29.54 9.48 8.83
N ALA A 200 -28.77 10.39 8.23
CA ALA A 200 -28.19 11.55 8.90
C ALA A 200 -28.81 12.89 8.41
N GLY A 201 -29.82 13.41 9.12
CA GLY A 201 -30.25 14.82 9.08
C GLY A 201 -30.82 15.38 7.75
N SER A 202 -31.36 16.59 7.81
CA SER A 202 -32.16 17.28 6.76
C SER A 202 -31.37 17.79 5.54
N GLY A 203 -30.32 17.08 5.13
CA GLY A 203 -29.55 17.39 3.92
C GLY A 203 -30.35 17.14 2.63
N LYS A 204 -29.84 17.62 1.49
CA LYS A 204 -30.34 17.14 0.20
C LYS A 204 -30.14 15.63 0.16
N ARG A 205 -31.23 14.87 0.02
CA ARG A 205 -31.20 13.42 -0.16
C ARG A 205 -30.21 13.08 -1.28
N ALA A 206 -29.17 12.33 -0.93
CA ALA A 206 -28.16 11.90 -1.89
C ALA A 206 -28.82 10.99 -2.93
N ASP A 207 -28.57 11.28 -4.20
CA ASP A 207 -29.07 10.51 -5.33
C ASP A 207 -27.95 9.61 -5.87
N VAL A 208 -27.74 8.47 -5.20
CA VAL A 208 -26.65 7.53 -5.51
C VAL A 208 -27.16 6.12 -5.76
N VAL A 209 -26.39 5.34 -6.51
CA VAL A 209 -26.57 3.89 -6.67
C VAL A 209 -25.37 3.21 -6.02
N LEU A 210 -25.63 2.37 -5.02
CA LEU A 210 -24.58 1.56 -4.40
C LEU A 210 -24.36 0.32 -5.27
N VAL A 211 -23.15 0.12 -5.74
CA VAL A 211 -22.77 -1.04 -6.56
C VAL A 211 -21.70 -1.80 -5.80
N CYS A 212 -22.08 -2.95 -5.26
CA CYS A 212 -21.18 -3.84 -4.57
C CYS A 212 -20.67 -4.92 -5.52
N MET A 213 -19.36 -5.20 -5.47
CA MET A 213 -18.79 -6.34 -6.16
C MET A 213 -17.89 -7.15 -5.25
N ASP A 214 -17.93 -8.46 -5.43
CA ASP A 214 -17.05 -9.44 -4.80
C ASP A 214 -16.51 -10.37 -5.88
N VAL A 215 -15.23 -10.74 -5.81
CA VAL A 215 -14.58 -11.56 -6.83
C VAL A 215 -13.90 -12.77 -6.22
N GLU A 216 -14.31 -13.95 -6.70
CA GLU A 216 -13.64 -15.21 -6.39
C GLU A 216 -12.70 -15.59 -7.53
N ALA A 217 -11.49 -16.01 -7.15
CA ALA A 217 -10.47 -16.50 -8.06
C ALA A 217 -10.06 -17.93 -7.68
N ILE A 218 -9.67 -18.72 -8.66
CA ILE A 218 -9.17 -20.07 -8.40
C ILE A 218 -7.90 -19.99 -7.55
N GLU A 219 -7.79 -20.82 -6.51
CA GLU A 219 -6.69 -20.77 -5.53
C GLU A 219 -5.30 -21.04 -6.12
N MET A 220 -5.24 -21.76 -7.24
CA MET A 220 -3.99 -22.17 -7.89
C MET A 220 -3.56 -21.17 -8.97
N PRO A 221 -2.26 -20.80 -9.04
CA PRO A 221 -1.73 -19.99 -10.11
C PRO A 221 -2.12 -20.54 -11.50
N PRO A 222 -2.55 -19.70 -12.45
CA PRO A 222 -2.41 -18.23 -12.45
C PRO A 222 -3.50 -17.45 -11.70
N ASN A 223 -4.33 -18.13 -10.90
CA ASN A 223 -5.45 -17.54 -10.17
C ASN A 223 -6.48 -16.86 -11.07
N PRO A 224 -7.00 -17.57 -12.10
CA PRO A 224 -8.02 -17.00 -12.97
C PRO A 224 -9.30 -16.66 -12.18
N ILE A 225 -9.99 -15.61 -12.62
CA ILE A 225 -11.26 -15.18 -12.01
C ILE A 225 -12.33 -16.22 -12.32
N SER A 226 -12.87 -16.85 -11.27
CA SER A 226 -13.90 -17.88 -11.40
C SER A 226 -15.31 -17.31 -11.30
N GLU A 227 -15.52 -16.32 -10.43
CA GLU A 227 -16.86 -15.78 -10.16
C GLU A 227 -16.81 -14.28 -9.85
N ILE A 228 -17.85 -13.56 -10.24
CA ILE A 228 -18.07 -12.16 -9.90
C ILE A 228 -19.49 -12.03 -9.38
N GLY A 229 -19.63 -11.58 -8.14
CA GLY A 229 -20.88 -11.17 -7.55
C GLY A 229 -21.09 -9.69 -7.75
N ILE A 230 -22.33 -9.30 -8.06
CA ILE A 230 -22.72 -7.90 -8.15
C ILE A 230 -24.02 -7.74 -7.37
N ALA A 231 -24.03 -6.83 -6.41
CA ALA A 231 -25.23 -6.46 -5.69
C ALA A 231 -25.46 -4.95 -5.81
N ILE A 232 -26.67 -4.54 -6.17
CA ILE A 232 -27.00 -3.16 -6.50
C ILE A 232 -28.15 -2.70 -5.60
N LEU A 233 -28.00 -1.50 -5.03
CA LEU A 233 -29.07 -0.82 -4.31
C LEU A 233 -29.19 0.62 -4.84
N ASP A 234 -30.29 0.92 -5.54
CA ASP A 234 -30.64 2.31 -5.87
C ASP A 234 -31.24 2.96 -4.61
N VAL A 235 -30.55 3.97 -4.07
CA VAL A 235 -30.99 4.66 -2.85
C VAL A 235 -32.37 5.32 -3.03
N LYS A 236 -32.81 5.60 -4.26
CA LYS A 236 -34.16 6.10 -4.51
C LYS A 236 -35.25 5.13 -4.06
N ASP A 237 -34.98 3.83 -4.11
CA ASP A 237 -35.94 2.79 -3.75
C ASP A 237 -36.14 2.69 -2.23
N LEU A 238 -35.24 3.28 -1.44
CA LEU A 238 -35.42 3.44 0.02
C LEU A 238 -36.49 4.48 0.37
N GLY A 239 -36.87 5.34 -0.58
CA GLY A 239 -37.77 6.46 -0.37
C GLY A 239 -39.13 6.04 0.20
N GLY A 240 -39.38 6.36 1.47
CA GLY A 240 -40.64 6.06 2.15
C GLY A 240 -40.72 4.66 2.78
N VAL A 241 -39.62 3.89 2.73
CA VAL A 241 -39.50 2.59 3.38
C VAL A 241 -38.63 2.74 4.63
N GLU A 242 -39.20 2.48 5.80
CA GLU A 242 -38.43 2.43 7.04
C GLU A 242 -37.45 1.24 7.01
N PRO A 243 -36.20 1.40 7.51
CA PRO A 243 -35.17 0.34 7.42
C PRO A 243 -35.54 -0.95 8.14
N GLY A 244 -36.33 -0.88 9.21
CA GLY A 244 -36.57 -2.01 10.10
C GLY A 244 -35.31 -2.43 10.89
N PRO A 245 -35.42 -3.48 11.72
CA PRO A 245 -34.29 -4.01 12.49
C PRO A 245 -33.11 -4.39 11.58
N GLY A 246 -31.93 -3.81 11.81
CA GLY A 246 -30.71 -4.11 11.03
C GLY A 246 -30.80 -3.84 9.52
N GLY A 247 -31.80 -3.06 9.06
CA GLY A 247 -32.02 -2.79 7.63
C GLY A 247 -32.83 -3.87 6.89
N GLN A 248 -33.46 -4.81 7.59
CA GLN A 248 -34.17 -5.95 6.98
C GLN A 248 -35.19 -5.57 5.90
N ASN A 249 -35.92 -4.47 6.08
CA ASN A 249 -36.93 -4.04 5.10
C ASN A 249 -36.30 -3.57 3.78
N TRP A 250 -35.03 -3.18 3.80
CA TRP A 250 -34.28 -2.75 2.62
C TRP A 250 -33.56 -3.91 1.93
N TRP A 251 -33.41 -5.08 2.57
CA TRP A 251 -32.71 -6.21 1.96
C TRP A 251 -33.40 -6.73 0.69
N GLN A 252 -34.72 -6.61 0.62
CA GLN A 252 -35.51 -6.99 -0.56
C GLN A 252 -35.36 -6.02 -1.75
N LEU A 253 -34.75 -4.85 -1.53
CA LEU A 253 -34.49 -3.84 -2.54
C LEU A 253 -33.11 -4.02 -3.19
N ILE A 254 -32.33 -5.01 -2.72
CA ILE A 254 -31.03 -5.32 -3.30
C ILE A 254 -31.24 -6.21 -4.52
N GLU A 255 -30.84 -5.71 -5.68
CA GLU A 255 -30.72 -6.50 -6.90
C GLU A 255 -29.41 -7.29 -6.87
N ALA A 256 -29.43 -8.57 -7.25
CA ALA A 256 -28.28 -9.45 -7.16
C ALA A 256 -28.01 -10.17 -8.49
N HIS A 257 -26.73 -10.22 -8.87
CA HIS A 257 -26.22 -10.94 -10.03
C HIS A 257 -25.03 -11.80 -9.65
N HIS A 258 -24.91 -12.92 -10.32
CA HIS A 258 -23.78 -13.82 -10.16
C HIS A 258 -23.28 -14.29 -11.52
N LEU A 259 -22.07 -13.88 -11.87
CA LEU A 259 -21.39 -14.26 -13.11
C LEU A 259 -20.37 -15.33 -12.77
N ARG A 260 -20.47 -16.50 -13.39
CA ARG A 260 -19.48 -17.57 -13.28
C ARG A 260 -18.73 -17.69 -14.59
N THR A 261 -17.41 -17.53 -14.56
CA THR A 261 -16.58 -17.60 -15.77
C THR A 261 -16.71 -18.97 -16.42
N LYS A 262 -17.21 -19.02 -17.65
CA LYS A 262 -17.63 -20.25 -18.33
C LYS A 262 -16.50 -21.27 -18.43
N GLU A 263 -15.28 -20.82 -18.68
CA GLU A 263 -14.07 -21.61 -18.80
C GLU A 263 -13.70 -22.35 -17.51
N TYR A 264 -14.08 -21.79 -16.36
CA TYR A 264 -13.68 -22.26 -15.03
C TYR A 264 -14.85 -22.75 -14.18
N SER A 265 -16.06 -22.80 -14.75
CA SER A 265 -17.30 -23.14 -14.02
C SER A 265 -17.35 -24.57 -13.48
N GLY A 266 -16.48 -25.46 -13.98
CA GLY A 266 -16.29 -26.81 -13.44
C GLY A 266 -15.29 -26.90 -12.28
N LEU A 267 -14.59 -25.81 -11.95
CA LEU A 267 -13.61 -25.76 -10.88
C LEU A 267 -14.25 -25.25 -9.58
N VAL A 268 -13.80 -25.80 -8.45
CA VAL A 268 -14.25 -25.41 -7.11
C VAL A 268 -13.04 -25.33 -6.19
N ASN A 269 -12.94 -24.23 -5.44
CA ASN A 269 -11.91 -24.05 -4.43
C ASN A 269 -12.18 -24.94 -3.21
N HIS A 270 -11.15 -25.62 -2.73
CA HIS A 270 -11.25 -26.53 -1.57
C HIS A 270 -10.02 -26.52 -0.66
N ARG A 271 -8.88 -25.94 -1.08
CA ARG A 271 -7.60 -26.13 -0.39
C ARG A 271 -7.42 -25.16 0.76
N PHE A 272 -7.82 -23.90 0.57
CA PHE A 272 -7.68 -22.85 1.57
C PHE A 272 -9.06 -22.32 2.02
N VAL A 273 -10.00 -22.30 1.09
CA VAL A 273 -11.38 -21.85 1.25
C VAL A 273 -12.27 -22.88 0.55
N HIS A 274 -13.36 -23.26 1.20
CA HIS A 274 -14.35 -24.13 0.57
C HIS A 274 -15.38 -23.28 -0.17
N GLY A 275 -15.29 -23.25 -1.50
CA GLY A 275 -16.22 -22.48 -2.34
C GLY A 275 -17.63 -23.07 -2.34
N CYS A 276 -18.63 -22.22 -2.61
CA CYS A 276 -20.03 -22.57 -2.83
C CYS A 276 -20.57 -22.08 -4.19
N PRO A 277 -19.85 -22.30 -5.31
CA PRO A 277 -20.15 -21.65 -6.59
C PRO A 277 -21.52 -22.03 -7.18
N GLY A 278 -22.05 -23.19 -6.79
CA GLY A 278 -23.36 -23.69 -7.23
C GLY A 278 -24.56 -23.12 -6.46
N SER A 279 -24.34 -22.48 -5.32
CA SER A 279 -25.40 -22.14 -4.35
C SER A 279 -25.70 -20.65 -4.31
N PHE A 280 -26.07 -20.06 -5.44
CA PHE A 280 -26.47 -18.65 -5.48
C PHE A 280 -27.90 -18.48 -4.94
N ASP A 281 -28.04 -17.87 -3.76
CA ASP A 281 -29.30 -17.80 -3.01
C ASP A 281 -30.24 -16.69 -3.50
N PHE A 282 -29.72 -15.73 -4.26
CA PHE A 282 -30.44 -14.50 -4.63
C PHE A 282 -30.82 -14.43 -6.11
N GLY A 283 -30.74 -15.56 -6.84
CA GLY A 283 -31.13 -15.60 -8.24
C GLY A 283 -30.58 -16.81 -8.98
N THR A 284 -30.19 -16.60 -10.24
CA THR A 284 -29.61 -17.65 -11.09
C THR A 284 -28.28 -17.18 -11.63
N SER A 285 -27.25 -18.03 -11.51
CA SER A 285 -25.92 -17.76 -12.04
C SER A 285 -25.95 -17.72 -13.58
N THR A 286 -25.21 -16.79 -14.17
CA THR A 286 -24.97 -16.74 -15.62
C THR A 286 -23.53 -17.14 -15.93
N PHE A 287 -23.26 -17.52 -17.19
CA PHE A 287 -21.99 -18.12 -17.59
C PHE A 287 -21.33 -17.42 -18.79
N PRO A 288 -20.93 -16.15 -18.66
CA PRO A 288 -20.16 -15.45 -19.70
C PRO A 288 -18.76 -16.07 -19.86
N GLN A 289 -18.18 -15.97 -21.06
CA GLN A 289 -16.75 -16.26 -21.24
C GLN A 289 -15.90 -15.19 -20.53
N GLU A 290 -14.68 -15.53 -20.13
CA GLU A 290 -13.76 -14.58 -19.48
C GLU A 290 -13.62 -13.26 -20.25
N ARG A 291 -13.48 -13.35 -21.59
CA ARG A 291 -13.38 -12.19 -22.49
C ARG A 291 -14.66 -11.36 -22.60
N GLU A 292 -15.79 -11.87 -22.11
CA GLU A 292 -17.11 -11.21 -22.15
C GLU A 292 -17.48 -10.64 -20.78
N LEU A 293 -16.66 -10.88 -19.74
CA LEU A 293 -16.94 -10.40 -18.38
C LEU A 293 -17.05 -8.86 -18.30
N PRO A 294 -16.14 -8.06 -18.89
CA PRO A 294 -16.27 -6.60 -18.84
C PRO A 294 -17.59 -6.11 -19.44
N GLU A 295 -17.98 -6.64 -20.60
CA GLU A 295 -19.23 -6.30 -21.26
C GLU A 295 -20.46 -6.77 -20.47
N ALA A 296 -20.39 -7.95 -19.85
CA ALA A 296 -21.47 -8.48 -19.01
C ALA A 296 -21.69 -7.60 -17.76
N ILE A 297 -20.61 -7.16 -17.10
CA ILE A 297 -20.69 -6.24 -15.97
C ILE A 297 -21.30 -4.91 -16.44
N MET A 298 -20.80 -4.33 -17.54
CA MET A 298 -21.33 -3.07 -18.08
C MET A 298 -22.81 -3.17 -18.44
N ALA A 299 -23.26 -4.29 -19.02
CA ALA A 299 -24.66 -4.51 -19.34
C ALA A 299 -25.57 -4.51 -18.10
N ILE A 300 -25.09 -5.08 -16.97
CA ILE A 300 -25.79 -5.06 -15.69
C ILE A 300 -25.86 -3.64 -15.12
N LEU A 301 -24.78 -2.86 -15.24
CA LEU A 301 -24.70 -1.51 -14.69
C LEU A 301 -25.39 -0.46 -15.56
N GLU A 302 -25.62 -0.75 -16.84
CA GLU A 302 -26.12 0.20 -17.83
C GLU A 302 -27.40 0.96 -17.42
N PRO A 303 -28.42 0.33 -16.79
CA PRO A 303 -29.61 1.05 -16.32
C PRO A 303 -29.34 2.18 -15.33
N TYR A 304 -28.20 2.13 -14.66
CA TYR A 304 -27.76 3.04 -13.60
C TYR A 304 -26.76 4.09 -14.12
N ILE A 305 -25.78 3.67 -14.93
CA ILE A 305 -24.72 4.57 -15.43
C ILE A 305 -25.17 5.43 -16.64
N SER A 306 -26.04 4.91 -17.51
CA SER A 306 -26.55 5.64 -18.70
C SER A 306 -27.30 6.92 -18.37
N LYS A 307 -27.86 7.00 -17.16
CA LYS A 307 -28.63 8.15 -16.66
C LYS A 307 -27.75 9.18 -15.95
N ASN A 308 -26.42 9.07 -16.05
CA ASN A 308 -25.46 9.94 -15.38
C ASN A 308 -25.70 10.02 -13.86
N ARG A 309 -26.10 8.89 -13.25
CA ARG A 309 -26.30 8.78 -11.80
C ARG A 309 -24.94 8.76 -11.11
N HIS A 310 -24.91 9.23 -9.87
CA HIS A 310 -23.75 9.02 -9.02
C HIS A 310 -23.71 7.56 -8.57
N VAL A 311 -22.56 6.92 -8.76
CA VAL A 311 -22.28 5.53 -8.39
C VAL A 311 -21.31 5.54 -7.22
N VAL A 312 -21.58 4.71 -6.23
CA VAL A 312 -20.69 4.45 -5.11
C VAL A 312 -20.28 2.99 -5.16
N PHE A 313 -18.99 2.73 -5.31
CA PHE A 313 -18.47 1.37 -5.31
C PHE A 313 -18.40 0.85 -3.88
N VAL A 314 -18.82 -0.39 -3.66
CA VAL A 314 -18.81 -1.05 -2.35
C VAL A 314 -18.10 -2.40 -2.46
N ALA A 315 -17.30 -2.75 -1.45
CA ALA A 315 -16.70 -4.07 -1.35
C ALA A 315 -16.30 -4.38 0.11
N HIS A 316 -15.77 -5.58 0.33
CA HIS A 316 -15.19 -5.99 1.62
C HIS A 316 -13.70 -6.28 1.43
N ASP A 317 -12.84 -5.26 1.63
CA ASP A 317 -11.45 -5.20 1.12
C ASP A 317 -11.36 -4.78 -0.36
N ALA A 318 -11.92 -3.60 -0.68
CA ALA A 318 -12.11 -3.09 -2.04
C ALA A 318 -10.86 -3.12 -2.92
N GLY A 319 -9.69 -2.85 -2.33
CA GLY A 319 -8.41 -2.85 -3.05
C GLY A 319 -7.98 -4.24 -3.57
N SER A 320 -8.57 -5.33 -3.09
CA SER A 320 -8.38 -6.67 -3.62
C SER A 320 -9.26 -6.88 -4.86
N ASP A 321 -10.56 -6.65 -4.74
CA ASP A 321 -11.54 -6.86 -5.81
C ASP A 321 -11.24 -6.00 -7.04
N MET A 322 -10.89 -4.72 -6.84
CA MET A 322 -10.53 -3.82 -7.93
C MET A 322 -9.32 -4.32 -8.74
N LYS A 323 -8.36 -5.00 -8.11
CA LYS A 323 -7.21 -5.57 -8.84
C LYS A 323 -7.62 -6.77 -9.68
N TYR A 324 -8.50 -7.61 -9.14
CA TYR A 324 -9.04 -8.75 -9.90
C TYR A 324 -9.89 -8.28 -11.07
N LEU A 325 -10.79 -7.32 -10.87
CA LEU A 325 -11.57 -6.69 -11.94
C LEU A 325 -10.67 -6.04 -13.01
N ALA A 326 -9.63 -5.31 -12.59
CA ALA A 326 -8.67 -4.72 -13.54
C ALA A 326 -7.91 -5.78 -14.35
N SER A 327 -7.66 -6.96 -13.77
CA SER A 327 -6.94 -8.05 -14.46
C SER A 327 -7.72 -8.64 -15.64
N ILE A 328 -9.05 -8.54 -15.62
CA ILE A 328 -9.94 -8.95 -16.73
C ILE A 328 -10.34 -7.76 -17.62
N GLY A 329 -9.73 -6.59 -17.43
CA GLY A 329 -9.97 -5.39 -18.24
C GLY A 329 -11.13 -4.51 -17.77
N PHE A 330 -11.65 -4.70 -16.56
CA PHE A 330 -12.69 -3.85 -15.97
C PHE A 330 -12.09 -2.87 -14.94
N ASP A 331 -11.90 -1.61 -15.34
CA ASP A 331 -11.39 -0.56 -14.44
C ASP A 331 -12.53 0.12 -13.67
N VAL A 332 -12.66 -0.23 -12.39
CA VAL A 332 -13.64 0.37 -11.46
C VAL A 332 -13.47 1.88 -11.36
N LEU A 333 -12.23 2.39 -11.34
CA LEU A 333 -11.96 3.83 -11.23
C LEU A 333 -12.38 4.61 -12.49
N GLY A 334 -12.53 3.91 -13.61
CA GLY A 334 -13.04 4.43 -14.87
C GLY A 334 -14.56 4.40 -15.00
N LEU A 335 -15.30 3.91 -13.99
CA LEU A 335 -16.75 3.78 -14.08
C LEU A 335 -17.43 5.16 -14.23
N PRO A 336 -18.33 5.33 -15.22
CA PRO A 336 -19.09 6.56 -15.36
C PRO A 336 -19.91 6.88 -14.12
N GLY A 337 -19.79 8.11 -13.62
CA GLY A 337 -20.53 8.57 -12.45
C GLY A 337 -19.99 8.09 -11.11
N LEU A 338 -18.84 7.40 -11.04
CA LEU A 338 -18.21 7.04 -9.77
C LEU A 338 -17.89 8.30 -8.95
N VAL A 339 -18.45 8.40 -7.74
CA VAL A 339 -18.23 9.54 -6.84
C VAL A 339 -17.53 9.16 -5.54
N ASP A 340 -17.56 7.88 -5.15
CA ASP A 340 -17.01 7.42 -3.87
C ASP A 340 -16.76 5.90 -3.86
N GLU A 341 -15.95 5.47 -2.89
CA GLU A 341 -15.58 4.07 -2.61
C GLU A 341 -15.82 3.79 -1.12
N LEU A 342 -16.58 2.73 -0.83
CA LEU A 342 -16.89 2.29 0.53
C LEU A 342 -16.36 0.88 0.77
N ASP A 343 -15.49 0.76 1.77
CA ASP A 343 -14.99 -0.54 2.22
C ASP A 343 -15.67 -0.94 3.53
N THR A 344 -16.52 -1.98 3.46
CA THR A 344 -17.28 -2.45 4.63
C THR A 344 -16.40 -2.99 5.75
N LYS A 345 -15.19 -3.46 5.45
CA LYS A 345 -14.20 -3.88 6.45
C LYS A 345 -13.71 -2.67 7.24
N GLU A 346 -13.43 -1.56 6.57
CA GLU A 346 -12.98 -0.31 7.20
C GLU A 346 -14.13 0.40 7.94
N ILE A 347 -15.35 0.36 7.40
CA ILE A 347 -16.56 0.92 8.04
C ILE A 347 -16.92 0.16 9.32
N HIS A 348 -16.81 -1.18 9.32
CA HIS A 348 -17.00 -1.99 10.52
C HIS A 348 -16.00 -1.64 11.63
N LEU A 349 -14.75 -1.35 11.28
CA LEU A 349 -13.73 -0.90 12.24
C LEU A 349 -14.07 0.44 12.88
N ALA A 350 -14.67 1.37 12.14
CA ALA A 350 -15.18 2.62 12.71
C ALA A 350 -16.28 2.35 13.74
N TRP A 351 -17.24 1.47 13.43
CA TRP A 351 -18.33 1.13 14.34
C TRP A 351 -17.82 0.45 15.63
N LYS A 352 -16.94 -0.56 15.52
CA LYS A 352 -16.43 -1.28 16.70
C LYS A 352 -15.29 -0.56 17.43
N ALA A 353 -14.85 0.60 16.94
CA ALA A 353 -13.65 1.30 17.42
C ALA A 353 -12.43 0.36 17.55
N SER A 354 -12.22 -0.49 16.53
CA SER A 354 -11.20 -1.55 16.49
C SER A 354 -10.15 -1.26 15.42
N ASP A 355 -8.96 -1.85 15.58
CA ASP A 355 -7.89 -1.86 14.58
C ASP A 355 -7.66 -3.23 13.93
N GLN A 356 -8.41 -4.25 14.34
CA GLN A 356 -8.32 -5.61 13.82
C GLN A 356 -9.43 -5.85 12.80
N GLY A 357 -9.07 -5.81 11.51
CA GLY A 357 -9.98 -6.12 10.40
C GLY A 357 -10.64 -7.47 10.58
N LYS A 358 -11.94 -7.55 10.30
CA LYS A 358 -12.74 -8.77 10.40
C LYS A 358 -13.10 -9.28 9.01
N SER A 359 -13.32 -10.59 8.89
CA SER A 359 -13.91 -11.20 7.69
C SER A 359 -15.40 -10.86 7.58
N LEU A 360 -15.97 -10.99 6.38
CA LEU A 360 -17.38 -10.72 6.13
C LEU A 360 -18.29 -11.51 7.10
N VAL A 361 -18.07 -12.82 7.26
CA VAL A 361 -18.82 -13.66 8.22
C VAL A 361 -18.76 -13.10 9.65
N SER A 362 -17.62 -12.57 10.06
CA SER A 362 -17.46 -12.02 11.41
C SER A 362 -18.19 -10.68 11.58
N VAL A 363 -18.27 -9.86 10.51
CA VAL A 363 -19.07 -8.63 10.49
C VAL A 363 -20.55 -8.97 10.58
N LEU A 364 -21.02 -9.95 9.79
CA LEU A 364 -22.42 -10.41 9.81
C LEU A 364 -22.81 -10.96 11.19
N ASN A 365 -21.93 -11.74 11.82
CA ASN A 365 -22.13 -12.24 13.18
C ASN A 365 -22.24 -11.11 14.22
N ASP A 366 -21.40 -10.07 14.11
CA ASP A 366 -21.48 -8.90 15.01
C ASP A 366 -22.81 -8.14 14.85
N LEU A 367 -23.41 -8.16 13.65
CA LEU A 367 -24.71 -7.56 13.34
C LEU A 367 -25.89 -8.52 13.63
N CYS A 368 -25.60 -9.75 14.05
CA CYS A 368 -26.58 -10.84 14.17
C CYS A 368 -27.35 -11.11 12.86
N ILE A 369 -26.71 -10.94 11.70
CA ILE A 369 -27.27 -11.29 10.39
C ILE A 369 -26.91 -12.73 10.07
N HIS A 370 -27.93 -13.57 9.81
CA HIS A 370 -27.68 -14.96 9.42
C HIS A 370 -27.21 -15.02 7.96
N SER A 371 -26.12 -15.74 7.72
CA SER A 371 -25.56 -15.97 6.39
C SER A 371 -25.40 -17.46 6.09
N LYS A 372 -25.63 -17.84 4.83
CA LYS A 372 -25.35 -19.16 4.29
C LYS A 372 -24.64 -19.03 2.93
N HIS A 373 -24.02 -20.11 2.48
CA HIS A 373 -23.35 -20.19 1.18
C HIS A 373 -22.39 -19.02 0.87
N LEU A 374 -21.64 -18.56 1.89
CA LEU A 374 -20.49 -17.66 1.68
C LEU A 374 -19.42 -18.37 0.84
N HIS A 375 -18.55 -17.62 0.18
CA HIS A 375 -17.68 -18.09 -0.92
C HIS A 375 -18.46 -18.48 -2.18
N ASN A 376 -19.57 -17.78 -2.36
CA ASN A 376 -20.28 -17.62 -3.62
C ASN A 376 -20.30 -16.11 -3.84
N ALA A 377 -19.56 -15.63 -4.85
CA ALA A 377 -19.32 -14.20 -5.00
C ALA A 377 -20.64 -13.39 -5.03
N GLY A 378 -21.69 -13.93 -5.66
CA GLY A 378 -23.02 -13.32 -5.71
C GLY A 378 -23.66 -13.15 -4.32
N ASN A 379 -23.59 -14.18 -3.48
CA ASN A 379 -24.07 -14.11 -2.10
C ASN A 379 -23.22 -13.14 -1.28
N ASP A 380 -21.89 -13.19 -1.43
CA ASP A 380 -20.95 -12.35 -0.69
C ASP A 380 -21.15 -10.86 -1.01
N ALA A 381 -21.43 -10.50 -2.26
CA ALA A 381 -21.81 -9.13 -2.64
C ALA A 381 -23.10 -8.67 -1.95
N VAL A 382 -24.14 -9.52 -1.89
CA VAL A 382 -25.40 -9.19 -1.20
C VAL A 382 -25.18 -9.05 0.30
N TYR A 383 -24.48 -10.00 0.92
CA TYR A 383 -24.17 -9.94 2.35
C TYR A 383 -23.28 -8.75 2.69
N THR A 384 -22.40 -8.33 1.79
CA THR A 384 -21.59 -7.11 1.94
C THR A 384 -22.47 -5.86 1.97
N LEU A 385 -23.45 -5.72 1.07
CA LEU A 385 -24.43 -4.61 1.17
C LEU A 385 -25.27 -4.70 2.45
N ARG A 386 -25.74 -5.89 2.84
CA ARG A 386 -26.48 -6.05 4.11
C ARG A 386 -25.63 -5.65 5.31
N ALA A 387 -24.34 -5.97 5.30
CA ALA A 387 -23.39 -5.53 6.32
C ALA A 387 -23.23 -4.01 6.32
N LEU A 388 -23.08 -3.37 5.15
CA LEU A 388 -23.01 -1.91 5.02
C LEU A 388 -24.23 -1.23 5.64
N LEU A 389 -25.44 -1.67 5.27
CA LEU A 389 -26.71 -1.17 5.81
C LEU A 389 -26.78 -1.36 7.33
N GLY A 390 -26.49 -2.59 7.79
CA GLY A 390 -26.51 -2.96 9.20
C GLY A 390 -25.57 -2.08 10.03
N VAL A 391 -24.31 -1.93 9.63
CA VAL A 391 -23.33 -1.11 10.37
C VAL A 391 -23.77 0.36 10.43
N ALA A 392 -24.26 0.92 9.32
CA ALA A 392 -24.69 2.31 9.27
C ALA A 392 -25.85 2.61 10.24
N ILE A 393 -26.83 1.70 10.29
CA ILE A 393 -28.00 1.79 11.18
C ILE A 393 -27.59 1.54 12.64
N GLU A 394 -26.84 0.47 12.89
CA GLU A 394 -26.48 0.04 14.25
C GLU A 394 -25.57 1.05 14.94
N GLN A 395 -24.69 1.74 14.22
CA GLN A 395 -23.88 2.79 14.84
C GLN A 395 -24.73 3.97 15.34
N ILE A 396 -25.80 4.35 14.63
CA ILE A 396 -26.73 5.39 15.09
C ILE A 396 -27.49 4.91 16.32
N ARG A 397 -28.02 3.67 16.27
CA ARG A 397 -28.72 3.06 17.42
C ARG A 397 -27.84 2.99 18.66
N GLU A 398 -26.59 2.57 18.51
CA GLU A 398 -25.62 2.50 19.60
C GLU A 398 -25.31 3.89 20.17
N ARG A 399 -25.14 4.90 19.31
CA ARG A 399 -24.92 6.28 19.75
C ARG A 399 -26.12 6.83 20.52
N ASP A 400 -27.33 6.57 20.05
CA ASP A 400 -28.55 7.06 20.68
C ASP A 400 -28.82 6.35 22.02
N ALA A 401 -28.59 5.04 22.11
CA ALA A 401 -28.65 4.29 23.37
C ALA A 401 -27.64 4.83 24.38
N LYS A 402 -26.38 5.08 23.97
CA LYS A 402 -25.36 5.70 24.82
C LYS A 402 -25.77 7.10 25.30
N ALA A 403 -26.35 7.92 24.44
CA ALA A 403 -26.83 9.25 24.81
C ALA A 403 -27.97 9.21 25.84
N LYS A 404 -28.80 8.15 25.82
CA LYS A 404 -29.88 7.91 26.78
C LYS A 404 -29.44 7.15 28.05
N GLY A 405 -28.20 6.62 28.08
CA GLY A 405 -27.73 5.76 29.16
C GLY A 405 -28.33 4.34 29.14
N GLU A 406 -28.79 3.88 27.99
CA GLU A 406 -29.40 2.56 27.79
C GLU A 406 -28.33 1.53 27.36
N GLU A 407 -28.55 0.25 27.69
CA GLU A 407 -27.71 -0.84 27.19
C GLU A 407 -27.95 -1.02 25.68
N TYR A 408 -26.88 -0.96 24.88
CA TYR A 408 -26.96 -1.20 23.45
C TYR A 408 -26.91 -2.70 23.12
N LYS A 409 -27.85 -3.16 22.30
CA LYS A 409 -27.85 -4.49 21.66
C LYS A 409 -28.21 -4.38 20.17
N PRO A 410 -27.54 -5.15 19.27
CA PRO A 410 -27.91 -5.19 17.86
C PRO A 410 -29.40 -5.51 17.67
N ALA A 411 -30.05 -4.86 16.71
CA ALA A 411 -31.51 -4.94 16.56
C ALA A 411 -31.99 -6.36 16.27
N LEU A 412 -31.13 -7.17 15.66
CA LEU A 412 -31.41 -8.54 15.25
C LEU A 412 -31.07 -9.58 16.32
N PHE A 413 -30.59 -9.18 17.50
CA PHE A 413 -30.15 -10.11 18.54
C PHE A 413 -31.27 -11.08 18.99
N ASP A 414 -32.49 -10.57 19.15
CA ASP A 414 -33.67 -11.36 19.57
C ASP A 414 -34.66 -11.64 18.43
N VAL A 415 -34.29 -11.31 17.19
CA VAL A 415 -35.18 -11.46 16.02
C VAL A 415 -34.96 -12.82 15.38
N LYS A 416 -36.01 -13.66 15.36
CA LYS A 416 -36.02 -14.90 14.57
C LYS A 416 -35.98 -14.55 13.09
N GLN A 417 -34.90 -14.90 12.42
CA GLN A 417 -34.75 -14.77 10.98
C GLN A 417 -35.25 -16.05 10.32
N GLU A 418 -36.10 -15.94 9.29
CA GLU A 418 -36.57 -17.09 8.53
C GLU A 418 -35.39 -17.74 7.81
N THR A 419 -34.98 -18.91 8.28
CA THR A 419 -34.22 -19.87 7.49
C THR A 419 -35.22 -20.72 6.72
N VAL A 420 -35.25 -20.61 5.40
CA VAL A 420 -35.87 -21.66 4.58
C VAL A 420 -35.03 -22.91 4.81
N VAL A 421 -35.51 -23.80 5.68
CA VAL A 421 -34.89 -25.09 5.94
C VAL A 421 -35.10 -25.92 4.68
N GLU A 422 -34.06 -26.11 3.89
CA GLU A 422 -34.09 -27.09 2.80
C GLU A 422 -34.32 -28.48 3.39
N ASP A 423 -35.27 -29.20 2.84
CA ASP A 423 -35.52 -30.60 3.15
C ASP A 423 -34.23 -31.39 2.85
N PRO A 424 -33.62 -32.07 3.83
CA PRO A 424 -32.45 -32.91 3.60
C PRO A 424 -32.67 -34.04 2.59
N ASN A 425 -33.92 -34.29 2.15
CA ASN A 425 -34.28 -35.22 1.09
C ASN A 425 -34.50 -34.58 -0.30
N SER A 426 -34.24 -33.29 -0.49
CA SER A 426 -34.31 -32.67 -1.82
C SER A 426 -33.10 -33.07 -2.67
N SER A 427 -33.12 -34.28 -3.25
CA SER A 427 -32.19 -34.65 -4.32
C SER A 427 -32.49 -33.84 -5.58
N TRP A 428 -31.50 -33.17 -6.17
CA TRP A 428 -31.17 -33.16 -7.60
C TRP A 428 -29.81 -32.51 -7.83
#